data_AF-A0A0N8P377-F1
#
_entry.id   AF-A0A0N8P377-F1
#
_cell.length_a   1.000
_cell.length_b   1.000
_cell.length_c   1.000
_cell.angle_alpha   90.00
_cell.angle_beta   90.00
_cell.angle_gamma   90.00
#
_symmetry.space_group_name_H-M   'P 1'
#
loop_
_entity.id
_entity.type
_entity.pdbx_description
1 polymer ?
#
loop_
_entity_poly.entity_id
_entity_poly.type
_entity_poly.pdbx_seq_one_letter_code
_entity_poly.pdbx_strand_id
1 'polypeptide(L)'
;MTKTCLIIVDGLRYDTAIAECGCLAAAVEADQARVWKMLSCLPTISAPLYETIHTGLAPVDGVVAWIIGRWERALPEMDFRR
;
A
#
# COMPACT_ATOMS: atom_id res chain seq x y z
N MET A 1 -6.97 15.55 -23.52
CA MET A 1 -7.04 14.82 -22.23
C MET A 1 -5.64 14.35 -21.86
N THR A 2 -5.18 14.67 -20.66
CA THR A 2 -3.96 14.10 -20.07
C THR A 2 -4.25 12.69 -19.56
N LYS A 3 -3.40 11.73 -19.91
CA LYS A 3 -3.52 10.36 -19.40
C LYS A 3 -2.80 10.27 -18.06
N THR A 4 -3.44 9.64 -17.08
CA THR A 4 -2.83 9.34 -15.77
C THR A 4 -2.49 7.87 -15.70
N CYS A 5 -1.29 7.55 -15.20
CA CYS A 5 -0.84 6.18 -14.98
C CYS A 5 -0.51 6.00 -13.49
N LEU A 6 -1.04 4.94 -12.89
CA LEU A 6 -0.66 4.46 -11.56
C LEU A 6 0.28 3.26 -11.75
N ILE A 7 1.47 3.33 -11.16
CA ILE A 7 2.46 2.25 -11.18
C ILE A 7 2.60 1.72 -9.76
N ILE A 8 2.40 0.41 -9.59
CA ILE A 8 2.57 -0.27 -8.31
C ILE A 8 3.77 -1.21 -8.43
N VAL A 9 4.74 -1.07 -7.53
CA VAL A 9 5.88 -1.97 -7.42
C VAL A 9 5.65 -2.87 -6.20
N ASP A 10 5.21 -4.11 -6.45
CA ASP A 10 4.90 -5.05 -5.37
C ASP A 10 6.17 -5.44 -4.59
N GLY A 11 6.03 -5.57 -3.27
CA GLY A 11 7.12 -5.98 -2.39
C GLY A 11 8.26 -4.96 -2.23
N LEU A 12 8.16 -3.74 -2.77
CA LEU A 12 9.18 -2.71 -2.61
C LEU A 12 9.08 -2.04 -1.22
N ARG A 13 10.03 -2.35 -0.34
CA ARG A 13 10.14 -1.70 0.97
C ARG A 13 10.59 -0.24 0.82
N TYR A 14 10.14 0.60 1.73
CA TYR A 14 10.45 2.04 1.72
C TYR A 14 11.95 2.32 1.80
N ASP A 15 12.68 1.63 2.68
CA ASP A 15 14.14 1.79 2.83
C ASP A 15 14.88 1.40 1.55
N THR A 16 14.49 0.30 0.90
CA THR A 16 15.02 -0.10 -0.41
C THR A 16 14.71 0.93 -1.48
N ALA A 17 13.49 1.50 -1.51
CA ALA A 17 13.15 2.54 -2.47
C ALA A 17 14.03 3.79 -2.31
N ILE A 18 14.31 4.22 -1.08
CA ILE A 18 15.20 5.36 -0.82
C ILE A 18 16.65 5.06 -1.20
N ALA A 19 17.13 3.84 -0.93
CA ALA A 19 18.52 3.45 -1.22
C ALA A 19 18.77 3.25 -2.73
N GLU A 20 17.84 2.63 -3.45
CA GLU A 20 18.09 2.11 -4.79
C GLU A 20 17.41 2.91 -5.91
N CYS A 21 16.35 3.68 -5.63
CA CYS A 21 15.62 4.45 -6.66
C CYS A 21 16.18 5.86 -6.86
N GLY A 22 17.49 5.98 -7.08
CA GLY A 22 18.18 7.28 -7.22
C GLY A 22 17.63 8.18 -8.34
N CYS A 23 17.09 7.61 -9.42
CA CYS A 23 16.45 8.39 -10.48
C CYS A 23 15.17 9.11 -10.02
N LEU A 24 14.37 8.48 -9.15
CA LEU A 24 13.18 9.09 -8.56
C LEU A 24 13.59 10.14 -7.51
N ALA A 25 14.66 9.88 -6.75
CA ALA A 25 15.21 10.86 -5.82
C ALA A 25 15.67 12.15 -6.53
N ALA A 26 16.37 12.02 -7.66
CA ALA A 26 16.76 13.19 -8.47
C ALA A 26 15.55 14.00 -8.97
N ALA A 27 14.45 13.34 -9.35
CA ALA A 27 13.22 14.03 -9.74
C ALA A 27 12.55 14.77 -8.57
N VAL A 28 12.68 14.25 -7.35
CA VAL A 28 12.24 14.94 -6.13
C VAL A 28 13.10 16.18 -5.86
N GLU A 29 14.43 16.07 -5.97
CA GLU A 29 15.36 17.19 -5.80
C GLU A 29 15.13 18.31 -6.82
N ALA A 30 14.70 17.96 -8.05
CA ALA A 30 14.33 18.90 -9.10
C ALA A 30 12.92 19.52 -8.95
N ASP A 31 12.21 19.26 -7.84
CA ASP A 31 10.82 19.69 -7.58
C ASP A 31 9.81 19.20 -8.65
N GLN A 32 10.12 18.08 -9.30
CA GLN A 32 9.26 17.43 -10.31
C GLN A 32 8.43 16.29 -9.72
N ALA A 33 8.80 15.79 -8.54
CA ALA A 33 8.14 14.68 -7.86
C ALA A 33 8.15 14.88 -6.35
N ARG A 34 7.40 14.02 -5.64
CA ARG A 34 7.36 14.00 -4.17
C ARG A 34 7.41 12.56 -3.68
N VAL A 35 7.99 12.37 -2.50
CA VAL A 35 8.08 11.08 -1.82
C VAL A 35 7.31 11.13 -0.50
N TRP A 36 6.58 10.05 -0.19
CA TRP A 36 5.84 9.91 1.06
C TRP A 36 6.04 8.51 1.63
N LYS A 37 6.09 8.41 2.95
CA LYS A 37 6.05 7.15 3.69
C LYS A 37 4.63 6.93 4.21
N MET A 38 4.02 5.80 3.87
CA MET A 38 2.66 5.47 4.27
C MET A 38 2.64 4.18 5.09
N LEU A 39 1.69 4.08 6.02
CA LEU A 39 1.34 2.82 6.67
C LEU A 39 0.35 2.08 5.79
N SER A 40 0.55 0.78 5.64
CA SER A 40 -0.34 -0.08 4.85
C SER A 40 -1.47 -0.64 5.71
N CYS A 41 -2.56 -1.06 5.07
CA CYS A 41 -3.63 -1.80 5.72
C CYS A 41 -3.21 -3.25 6.02
N LEU A 42 -3.95 -3.90 6.92
CA LEU A 42 -3.84 -5.33 7.18
C LEU A 42 -4.99 -6.09 6.51
N PRO A 43 -4.76 -7.32 6.02
CA PRO A 43 -3.45 -7.98 5.88
C PRO A 43 -2.62 -7.35 4.75
N THR A 44 -1.30 -7.24 4.95
CA THR A 44 -0.37 -6.62 3.99
C THR A 44 0.01 -7.61 2.88
N ILE A 45 -0.98 -7.99 2.07
CA ILE A 45 -0.84 -8.88 0.91
C ILE A 45 -1.44 -8.21 -0.33
N SER A 46 -0.97 -8.59 -1.51
CA SER A 46 -1.17 -7.83 -2.76
C SER A 46 -2.65 -7.59 -3.09
N ALA A 47 -3.49 -8.63 -3.11
CA ALA A 47 -4.90 -8.52 -3.53
C ALA A 47 -5.73 -7.47 -2.75
N PRO A 48 -5.83 -7.51 -1.40
CA PRO A 48 -6.56 -6.50 -0.62
C PRO A 48 -5.95 -5.10 -0.72
N LEU A 49 -4.62 -4.99 -0.77
CA LEU A 49 -3.99 -3.67 -0.85
C LEU A 49 -4.20 -3.00 -2.20
N TYR A 50 -4.23 -3.75 -3.30
CA TYR A 50 -4.52 -3.21 -4.61
C TYR A 50 -5.93 -2.66 -4.68
N GLU A 51 -6.91 -3.35 -4.11
CA GLU A 51 -8.27 -2.80 -4.01
C GLU A 51 -8.28 -1.51 -3.19
N THR A 52 -7.65 -1.51 -2.00
CA THR A 52 -7.58 -0.31 -1.15
C THR A 52 -6.97 0.89 -1.87
N ILE A 53 -5.90 0.71 -2.67
CA ILE A 53 -5.28 1.80 -3.42
C ILE A 53 -6.23 2.38 -4.49
N HIS A 54 -7.05 1.53 -5.12
CA HIS A 54 -7.97 1.97 -6.18
C HIS A 54 -9.27 2.57 -5.64
N THR A 55 -9.78 2.06 -4.52
CA THR A 55 -11.11 2.44 -3.99
C THR A 55 -11.03 3.42 -2.82
N GLY A 56 -9.89 3.46 -2.12
CA GLY A 56 -9.75 4.15 -0.84
C GLY A 56 -10.44 3.46 0.33
N LEU A 57 -10.99 2.25 0.14
CA LEU A 57 -11.65 1.48 1.19
C LEU A 57 -10.66 0.56 1.92
N ALA A 58 -10.81 0.44 3.24
CA ALA A 58 -10.05 -0.55 3.99
C ALA A 58 -10.44 -1.98 3.55
N PRO A 59 -9.54 -2.97 3.68
CA PRO A 59 -9.84 -4.35 3.24
C PRO A 59 -11.12 -4.95 3.85
N VAL A 60 -11.51 -4.53 5.05
CA VAL A 60 -12.74 -4.98 5.72
C VAL A 60 -14.02 -4.41 5.11
N ASP A 61 -13.92 -3.25 4.45
CA ASP A 61 -15.02 -2.55 3.81
C ASP A 61 -15.09 -2.83 2.30
N GLY A 62 -14.13 -3.60 1.76
CA GLY A 62 -13.99 -3.95 0.34
C GLY A 62 -14.45 -5.37 0.00
N VAL A 63 -14.25 -5.78 -1.27
CA VAL A 63 -14.68 -7.07 -1.83
C VAL A 63 -13.47 -7.99 -2.05
N VAL A 64 -12.64 -8.21 -1.03
CA VAL A 64 -11.57 -9.21 -1.12
C VAL A 64 -11.97 -10.52 -0.47
N ALA A 65 -12.30 -11.49 -1.34
CA ALA A 65 -12.76 -12.83 -0.99
C ALA A 65 -11.66 -13.90 -0.86
N TRP A 66 -10.38 -13.55 -0.68
CA TRP A 66 -9.28 -14.53 -0.65
C TRP A 66 -8.52 -14.58 0.67
N ILE A 67 -9.22 -14.91 1.77
CA ILE A 67 -8.71 -15.79 2.84
C ILE A 67 -9.86 -16.70 3.29
N ILE A 68 -10.11 -17.80 2.56
CA ILE A 68 -10.70 -19.00 3.17
C ILE A 68 -9.54 -19.75 3.83
N GLY A 69 -9.08 -19.21 4.95
CA GLY A 69 -8.18 -19.84 5.89
C GLY A 69 -8.81 -19.63 7.26
N ARG A 70 -9.40 -20.69 7.82
CA ARG A 70 -10.12 -20.71 9.09
C ARG A 70 -9.38 -19.89 10.17
N TRP A 71 -9.90 -18.70 10.48
CA TRP A 71 -9.45 -17.86 11.58
C TRP A 71 -10.01 -18.42 12.89
N GLU A 72 -9.38 -19.46 13.44
CA GLU A 72 -9.81 -20.10 14.70
C GLU A 72 -9.00 -19.72 15.93
N ARG A 73 -8.45 -18.51 15.97
CA ARG A 73 -8.10 -17.90 17.26
C ARG A 73 -8.13 -16.39 17.19
N ALA A 74 -9.21 -15.83 17.73
CA ALA A 74 -9.31 -14.44 18.12
C ALA A 74 -8.12 -14.07 19.01
N LEU A 75 -7.33 -13.09 18.58
CA LEU A 75 -6.63 -12.22 19.52
C LEU A 75 -7.64 -11.12 19.88
N PRO A 76 -8.15 -11.06 21.11
CA PRO A 76 -8.85 -9.86 21.56
C PRO A 76 -7.82 -8.72 21.63
N GLU A 77 -8.27 -7.48 21.44
CA GLU A 77 -7.48 -6.24 21.59
C GLU A 77 -6.62 -5.82 20.37
N MET A 78 -7.21 -5.53 19.21
CA MET A 78 -6.62 -4.60 18.24
C MET A 78 -7.64 -3.51 17.86
N ASP A 79 -7.59 -2.41 18.60
CA ASP A 79 -8.28 -1.16 18.28
C ASP A 79 -7.50 -0.43 17.18
N PHE A 80 -8.08 -0.32 15.98
CA PHE A 80 -7.49 0.37 14.83
C PHE A 80 -7.73 1.89 14.85
N ARG A 81 -8.23 2.46 15.94
CA ARG A 81 -8.30 3.91 16.12
C ARG A 81 -7.05 4.43 16.83
N ARG A 82 -5.96 4.64 16.09
CA ARG A 82 -4.90 5.61 16.44
C ARG A 82 -3.99 5.90 15.26
#